data_AF-A0A661KWL1-F1
#
_entry.id   AF-A0A661KWL1-F1
#
_cell.length_a   1.000
_cell.length_b   1.000
_cell.length_c   1.000
_cell.angle_alpha   90.00
_cell.angle_beta   90.00
_cell.angle_gamma   90.00
#
_symmetry.space_group_name_H-M   'P 1'
#
loop_
_entity.id
_entity.type
_entity.pdbx_description
1 polymer ?
#
loop_
_entity_poly.entity_id
_entity_poly.type
_entity_poly.pdbx_seq_one_letter_code
_entity_poly.pdbx_strand_id
1 'polypeptide(L)'
;MKNHGVTLIELMITMAISIIVLMALFESFLLVLKSYKQQTKIAEANIEKLAGLEILRKDIEMAGFGLPWDLNGNTYNEAASDSSYTPNPASAIFNDAPSNPPRAFAFSNNGNTNANNSDVLVIKSSIAKIGNAVARKWGYAYYDASSSKWKIKSLAIEDFQSGDYYIALTSDTNRRLQGYFNSLFPSLGGASGDVYLTFGINTSTSRMPFNRVDYYLRQPSIPPKRCSPNSYELYRAEINQGDGKRSEQPILDCVKDFQVAFGLD
;
A
#
# COMPACT_ATOMS: atom_id res chain seq x y z
N MET A 1 8.89 22.70 77.38
CA MET A 1 9.00 22.69 75.91
C MET A 1 9.61 24.02 75.50
N LYS A 2 10.88 24.04 75.06
CA LYS A 2 11.56 25.27 74.62
C LYS A 2 11.05 25.60 73.21
N ASN A 3 10.22 26.64 73.09
CA ASN A 3 9.88 27.23 71.80
C ASN A 3 11.09 28.07 71.34
N HIS A 4 11.98 27.45 70.56
CA HIS A 4 13.03 28.18 69.86
C HIS A 4 12.37 28.98 68.74
N GLY A 5 12.37 30.31 68.85
CA GLY A 5 11.91 31.20 67.78
C GLY A 5 12.87 31.11 66.60
N VAL A 6 12.35 30.73 65.44
CA VAL A 6 13.11 30.71 64.17
C VAL A 6 13.54 32.14 63.85
N THR A 7 14.82 32.33 63.59
CA THR A 7 15.32 33.67 63.26
C THR A 7 14.99 34.01 61.80
N LEU A 8 14.67 35.27 61.52
CA LEU A 8 14.29 35.73 60.17
C LEU A 8 15.39 35.45 59.13
N ILE A 9 16.65 35.42 59.58
CA ILE A 9 17.81 35.09 58.75
C ILE A 9 17.89 33.59 58.41
N GLU A 10 17.52 32.70 59.33
CA GLU A 10 17.47 31.25 59.10
C GLU A 10 16.40 30.89 58.06
N LEU A 11 15.26 31.59 58.09
CA LEU A 11 14.20 31.45 57.10
C LEU A 11 14.63 31.97 55.71
N MET A 12 15.38 33.07 55.67
CA MET A 12 15.93 33.61 54.42
C MET A 12 16.98 32.66 53.80
N ILE A 13 17.85 32.08 54.62
CA ILE A 13 18.87 31.13 54.17
C ILE A 13 18.22 29.84 53.65
N THR A 14 17.22 29.30 54.33
CA THR A 14 16.52 28.08 53.87
C THR A 14 15.77 28.29 52.55
N MET A 15 15.13 29.44 52.35
CA MET A 15 14.52 29.79 51.06
C MET A 15 15.56 29.91 49.94
N ALA A 16 16.69 30.58 50.19
CA ALA A 16 17.76 30.73 49.21
C ALA A 16 18.34 29.37 48.78
N ILE A 17 18.62 28.49 49.74
CA ILE A 17 19.12 27.13 49.47
C ILE A 17 18.06 26.32 48.70
N SER A 18 16.79 26.42 49.08
CA SER A 18 15.70 25.69 48.42
C SER A 18 15.54 26.11 46.96
N ILE A 19 15.65 27.40 46.64
CA ILE A 19 15.56 27.90 45.26
C ILE A 19 16.72 27.36 44.40
N ILE A 20 17.94 27.33 44.94
CA ILE A 20 19.11 26.78 44.23
C ILE A 20 18.91 25.28 43.93
N VAL A 21 18.42 24.52 44.92
CA VAL A 21 18.13 23.09 44.74
C VAL A 21 17.02 22.88 43.71
N LEU A 22 15.93 23.64 43.78
CA LEU A 22 14.82 23.55 42.82
C LEU A 22 15.25 23.90 41.39
N MET A 23 16.15 24.88 41.20
CA MET A 23 16.70 25.18 39.88
C MET A 23 17.47 24.00 39.29
N ALA A 24 18.35 23.37 40.07
CA ALA A 24 19.11 22.20 39.63
C ALA A 24 18.20 20.99 39.30
N LEU A 25 17.17 20.77 40.11
CA LEU A 25 16.16 19.73 39.86
C LEU A 25 15.35 20.00 38.59
N PHE A 26 14.97 21.26 38.35
CA PHE A 26 14.20 21.65 37.17
C PHE A 26 15.00 21.47 35.88
N GLU A 27 16.28 21.84 35.84
CA GLU A 27 17.12 21.59 34.67
C GLU A 27 17.29 20.10 34.38
N SER A 28 17.51 19.30 35.43
CA SER A 28 17.60 17.83 35.32
C SER A 28 16.31 17.25 34.76
N PHE A 29 15.16 17.71 35.27
CA PHE A 29 13.84 17.31 34.77
C PHE A 29 13.63 17.70 33.29
N LEU A 30 14.02 18.91 32.88
CA LEU A 30 13.93 19.33 31.49
C LEU A 30 14.80 18.47 30.56
N LEU A 31 15.99 18.08 31.00
CA LEU A 31 16.87 17.20 30.23
C LEU A 31 16.24 15.82 30.05
N VAL A 32 15.71 15.23 31.12
CA VAL A 32 14.99 13.95 31.07
C VAL A 32 13.77 14.04 30.16
N LEU A 33 12.96 15.11 30.26
CA LEU A 33 11.80 15.32 29.40
C LEU A 33 12.18 15.43 27.91
N LYS A 34 13.25 16.15 27.58
CA LYS A 34 13.73 16.28 26.20
C LYS A 34 14.18 14.93 25.65
N SER A 35 14.96 14.18 26.43
CA SER A 35 15.43 12.85 26.06
C SER A 35 14.27 11.89 25.86
N TYR A 36 13.31 11.87 26.79
CA TYR A 36 12.09 11.06 26.70
C TYR A 36 11.32 11.36 25.42
N LYS A 37 11.03 12.64 25.13
CA LYS A 37 10.33 13.04 23.90
C LYS A 37 11.07 12.60 22.63
N GLN A 38 12.39 12.72 22.61
CA GLN A 38 13.20 12.30 21.47
C GLN A 38 13.15 10.77 21.30
N GLN A 39 13.28 10.01 22.38
CA GLN A 39 13.22 8.55 22.35
C GLN A 39 11.85 8.05 21.89
N THR A 40 10.75 8.63 22.39
CA THR A 40 9.39 8.31 21.94
C THR A 40 9.24 8.57 20.44
N LYS A 41 9.74 9.70 19.93
CA LYS A 41 9.65 10.02 18.50
C LYS A 41 10.50 9.12 17.61
N ILE A 42 11.65 8.64 18.10
CA ILE A 42 12.46 7.63 17.39
C ILE A 42 11.73 6.29 17.37
N ALA A 43 11.11 5.89 18.48
CA ALA A 43 10.34 4.65 18.55
C ALA A 43 9.13 4.67 17.59
N GLU A 44 8.36 5.76 17.56
CA GLU A 44 7.26 5.96 16.59
C GLU A 44 7.76 5.80 15.14
N ALA A 45 8.84 6.50 14.78
CA ALA A 45 9.39 6.42 13.42
C ALA A 45 9.90 5.02 13.03
N ASN A 46 10.44 4.27 13.99
CA ASN A 46 10.86 2.89 13.76
C ASN A 46 9.66 1.96 13.51
N ILE A 47 8.55 2.15 14.22
CA ILE A 47 7.31 1.39 14.00
C ILE A 47 6.72 1.72 12.63
N GLU A 48 6.64 3.00 12.26
CA GLU A 48 6.16 3.46 10.95
C GLU A 48 7.00 2.87 9.81
N LYS A 49 8.33 2.94 9.93
CA LYS A 49 9.26 2.37 8.94
C LYS A 49 9.07 0.86 8.79
N LEU A 50 8.94 0.13 9.90
CA LEU A 50 8.72 -1.31 9.87
C LEU A 50 7.40 -1.64 9.16
N ALA A 51 6.31 -0.95 9.51
CA ALA A 51 5.01 -1.15 8.88
C ALA A 51 5.04 -0.86 7.36
N GLY A 52 5.69 0.24 6.94
CA GLY A 52 5.84 0.58 5.52
C GLY A 52 6.62 -0.46 4.73
N LEU A 53 7.71 -1.00 5.30
CA LEU A 53 8.51 -2.05 4.68
C LEU A 53 7.78 -3.40 4.62
N GLU A 54 7.00 -3.75 5.64
CA GLU A 54 6.17 -4.96 5.63
C GLU A 54 5.06 -4.89 4.56
N ILE A 55 4.49 -3.71 4.33
CA ILE A 55 3.55 -3.51 3.22
C ILE A 55 4.23 -3.72 1.88
N LEU A 56 5.41 -3.11 1.66
CA LEU A 56 6.20 -3.32 0.44
C LEU A 56 6.56 -4.79 0.22
N ARG A 57 7.04 -5.45 1.29
CA ARG A 57 7.37 -6.88 1.26
C ARG A 57 6.16 -7.70 0.85
N LYS A 58 5.01 -7.50 1.49
CA LYS A 58 3.78 -8.22 1.19
C LYS A 58 3.34 -8.02 -0.26
N ASP A 59 3.40 -6.79 -0.77
CA ASP A 59 3.02 -6.51 -2.16
C ASP A 59 3.97 -7.20 -3.14
N ILE A 60 5.28 -7.27 -2.85
CA ILE A 60 6.25 -8.03 -3.64
C ILE A 60 5.96 -9.54 -3.60
N GLU A 61 5.72 -10.10 -2.41
CA GLU A 61 5.41 -11.53 -2.24
C GLU A 61 4.11 -11.95 -2.96
N MET A 62 3.19 -11.01 -3.12
CA MET A 62 1.87 -11.24 -3.71
C MET A 62 1.73 -10.73 -5.15
N ALA A 63 2.83 -10.27 -5.74
CA ALA A 63 2.87 -9.85 -7.13
C ALA A 63 2.45 -11.00 -8.06
N GLY A 64 1.63 -10.70 -9.07
CA GLY A 64 1.14 -11.72 -10.00
C GLY A 64 -0.06 -12.53 -9.51
N PHE A 65 -0.46 -12.40 -8.24
CA PHE A 65 -1.59 -13.17 -7.71
C PHE A 65 -2.90 -12.77 -8.39
N GLY A 66 -3.56 -13.75 -9.02
CA GLY A 66 -4.82 -13.55 -9.76
C GLY A 66 -4.68 -12.78 -11.07
N LEU A 67 -3.48 -12.70 -11.66
CA LEU A 67 -3.32 -12.10 -13.00
C LEU A 67 -3.69 -13.10 -14.11
N PRO A 68 -4.41 -12.65 -15.16
CA PRO A 68 -4.59 -13.44 -16.38
C PRO A 68 -3.28 -13.51 -17.17
N TRP A 69 -3.00 -14.66 -17.79
CA TRP A 69 -1.88 -14.79 -18.75
C TRP A 69 -2.34 -14.71 -20.21
N ASP A 70 -3.64 -14.80 -20.43
CA ASP A 70 -4.29 -14.63 -21.72
C ASP A 70 -5.60 -13.89 -21.50
N LEU A 71 -5.81 -12.81 -22.25
CA LEU A 71 -7.02 -11.99 -22.13
C LEU A 71 -8.21 -12.57 -22.89
N ASN A 72 -8.03 -13.62 -23.71
CA ASN A 72 -9.10 -14.24 -24.50
C ASN A 72 -9.87 -13.21 -25.36
N GLY A 73 -9.14 -12.27 -25.97
CA GLY A 73 -9.71 -11.18 -26.77
C GLY A 73 -10.32 -10.02 -25.97
N ASN A 74 -10.35 -10.08 -24.65
CA ASN A 74 -10.77 -8.95 -23.81
C ASN A 74 -9.75 -7.80 -23.88
N THR A 75 -10.25 -6.58 -23.78
CA THR A 75 -9.43 -5.38 -23.60
C THR A 75 -9.73 -4.72 -22.27
N TYR A 76 -8.80 -3.90 -21.78
CA TYR A 76 -8.97 -3.16 -20.54
C TYR A 76 -8.25 -1.82 -20.58
N ASN A 77 -8.60 -0.94 -19.64
CA ASN A 77 -7.90 0.32 -19.46
C ASN A 77 -7.12 0.28 -18.14
N GLU A 78 -5.82 0.50 -18.18
CA GLU A 78 -5.01 0.55 -16.96
C GLU A 78 -4.94 1.99 -16.41
N ALA A 79 -3.84 2.38 -15.77
CA ALA A 79 -3.67 3.70 -15.19
C ALA A 79 -3.88 4.80 -16.25
N ALA A 80 -4.58 5.86 -15.85
CA ALA A 80 -4.85 7.02 -16.68
C ALA A 80 -3.69 8.02 -16.59
N SER A 81 -3.53 8.82 -17.65
CA SER A 81 -2.48 9.83 -17.70
C SER A 81 -2.72 10.90 -16.63
N ASP A 82 -1.69 11.23 -15.87
CA ASP A 82 -1.74 12.29 -14.85
C ASP A 82 -0.41 13.05 -14.83
N SER A 83 -0.47 14.32 -15.23
CA SER A 83 0.69 15.22 -15.33
C SER A 83 1.21 15.71 -13.98
N SER A 84 0.50 15.43 -12.88
CA SER A 84 0.94 15.75 -11.52
C SER A 84 2.11 14.87 -11.07
N TYR A 85 2.35 13.76 -11.78
CA TYR A 85 3.35 12.77 -11.45
C TYR A 85 4.37 12.62 -12.56
N THR A 86 5.63 12.44 -12.17
CA THR A 86 6.69 12.05 -13.09
C THR A 86 7.47 10.86 -12.50
N PRO A 87 7.64 9.75 -13.24
CA PRO A 87 7.07 9.46 -14.56
C PRO A 87 5.54 9.29 -14.49
N ASN A 88 4.88 9.59 -15.60
CA ASN A 88 3.43 9.50 -15.73
C ASN A 88 2.96 8.04 -15.51
N PRO A 89 1.95 7.79 -14.67
CA PRO A 89 1.46 6.44 -14.38
C PRO A 89 1.00 5.66 -15.61
N ALA A 90 0.53 6.34 -16.66
CA ALA A 90 0.05 5.72 -17.89
C ALA A 90 1.14 5.46 -18.95
N SER A 91 2.42 5.69 -18.61
CA SER A 91 3.54 5.38 -19.51
C SER A 91 3.49 3.92 -19.99
N ALA A 92 3.83 3.69 -21.25
CA ALA A 92 3.91 2.35 -21.85
C ALA A 92 4.95 1.44 -21.17
N ILE A 93 5.86 2.01 -20.37
CA ILE A 93 6.78 1.24 -19.52
C ILE A 93 5.99 0.47 -18.45
N PHE A 94 4.95 1.09 -17.89
CA PHE A 94 4.17 0.55 -16.78
C PHE A 94 2.84 -0.09 -17.21
N ASN A 95 2.14 0.51 -18.17
CA ASN A 95 0.87 0.00 -18.66
C ASN A 95 1.07 -1.16 -19.64
N ASP A 96 0.29 -2.23 -19.47
CA ASP A 96 0.20 -3.36 -20.42
C ASP A 96 -1.09 -3.29 -21.27
N ALA A 97 -2.06 -2.46 -20.85
CA ALA A 97 -3.26 -2.15 -21.62
C ALA A 97 -2.93 -1.66 -23.06
N PRO A 98 -3.83 -1.87 -24.04
CA PRO A 98 -5.19 -2.39 -23.86
C PRO A 98 -5.34 -3.91 -24.00
N SER A 99 -4.37 -4.61 -24.59
CA SER A 99 -4.55 -6.00 -25.05
C SER A 99 -3.42 -6.94 -24.64
N ASN A 100 -2.40 -6.50 -23.90
CA ASN A 100 -1.36 -7.40 -23.43
C ASN A 100 -1.73 -7.96 -22.05
N PRO A 101 -1.46 -9.25 -21.79
CA PRO A 101 -1.53 -9.80 -20.44
C PRO A 101 -0.67 -8.99 -19.46
N PRO A 102 -1.17 -8.72 -18.24
CA PRO A 102 -0.46 -7.89 -17.28
C PRO A 102 0.79 -8.58 -16.71
N ARG A 103 1.89 -7.84 -16.64
CA ARG A 103 3.12 -8.25 -15.96
C ARG A 103 2.99 -8.04 -14.46
N ALA A 104 3.44 -9.02 -13.67
CA ALA A 104 3.43 -8.92 -12.20
C ALA A 104 4.24 -7.71 -11.70
N PHE A 105 5.39 -7.47 -12.33
CA PHE A 105 6.26 -6.33 -12.06
C PHE A 105 6.46 -5.53 -13.34
N ALA A 106 6.42 -4.21 -13.21
CA ALA A 106 6.97 -3.28 -14.18
C ALA A 106 7.81 -2.26 -13.44
N PHE A 107 8.91 -1.81 -14.03
CA PHE A 107 9.79 -0.85 -13.38
C PHE A 107 10.45 0.03 -14.42
N SER A 108 10.92 1.19 -13.97
CA SER A 108 11.78 2.05 -14.76
C SER A 108 13.07 2.29 -14.00
N ASN A 109 14.19 2.03 -14.66
CA ASN A 109 15.51 2.41 -14.17
C ASN A 109 15.71 3.91 -14.38
N ASN A 110 16.09 4.64 -13.33
CA ASN A 110 16.41 6.08 -13.38
C ASN A 110 15.33 6.86 -14.13
N GLY A 111 14.09 6.73 -13.66
CA GLY A 111 12.86 7.14 -14.34
C GLY A 111 13.09 8.31 -15.30
N ASN A 112 13.14 8.00 -16.60
CA ASN A 112 13.52 8.92 -17.65
C ASN A 112 12.78 10.26 -17.46
N THR A 113 13.57 11.26 -17.05
CA THR A 113 13.25 12.64 -16.66
C THR A 113 12.40 12.85 -15.39
N ASN A 114 12.99 13.54 -14.38
CA ASN A 114 12.36 14.26 -13.26
C ASN A 114 11.88 13.49 -12.01
N ALA A 115 12.06 12.17 -11.92
CA ALA A 115 11.89 11.42 -10.66
C ALA A 115 13.18 11.39 -9.80
N ASN A 116 13.99 12.45 -9.87
CA ASN A 116 15.18 12.66 -9.03
C ASN A 116 16.22 11.53 -9.04
N ASN A 117 16.37 10.83 -10.18
CA ASN A 117 17.25 9.67 -10.37
C ASN A 117 16.88 8.44 -9.52
N SER A 118 15.64 8.33 -9.08
CA SER A 118 15.13 7.12 -8.42
C SER A 118 14.24 6.30 -9.35
N ASP A 119 14.13 5.03 -9.01
CA ASP A 119 13.33 4.06 -9.74
C ASP A 119 11.85 4.19 -9.39
N VAL A 120 11.02 3.61 -10.26
CA VAL A 120 9.60 3.38 -9.99
C VAL A 120 9.36 1.89 -10.08
N LEU A 121 8.69 1.33 -9.06
CA LEU A 121 8.27 -0.06 -9.03
C LEU A 121 6.74 -0.13 -9.10
N VAL A 122 6.24 -0.83 -10.10
CA VAL A 122 4.83 -1.12 -10.30
C VAL A 122 4.59 -2.59 -10.02
N ILE A 123 3.63 -2.86 -9.15
CA ILE A 123 3.21 -4.21 -8.79
C ILE A 123 1.74 -4.39 -9.18
N LYS A 124 1.44 -5.49 -9.87
CA LYS A 124 0.10 -5.85 -10.31
C LYS A 124 -0.34 -7.15 -9.65
N SER A 125 -1.51 -7.13 -9.04
CA SER A 125 -2.09 -8.27 -8.34
C SER A 125 -3.57 -8.01 -8.06
N SER A 126 -4.42 -9.03 -8.09
CA SER A 126 -5.82 -8.90 -7.65
C SER A 126 -5.92 -8.36 -6.22
N ILE A 127 -4.96 -8.69 -5.35
CA ILE A 127 -4.97 -8.28 -3.95
C ILE A 127 -4.18 -6.99 -3.64
N ALA A 128 -3.60 -6.33 -4.66
CA ALA A 128 -2.77 -5.14 -4.46
C ALA A 128 -3.54 -3.94 -3.85
N LYS A 129 -4.87 -3.97 -3.84
CA LYS A 129 -5.71 -2.92 -3.22
C LYS A 129 -6.02 -3.28 -1.77
N ILE A 130 -5.27 -2.72 -0.82
CA ILE A 130 -5.34 -3.10 0.60
C ILE A 130 -6.66 -2.63 1.23
N GLY A 131 -7.12 -1.44 0.84
CA GLY A 131 -8.34 -0.84 1.39
C GLY A 131 -9.65 -1.50 0.94
N ASN A 132 -9.59 -2.46 0.01
CA ASN A 132 -10.79 -3.12 -0.50
C ASN A 132 -10.93 -4.56 0.01
N ALA A 133 -11.99 -4.82 0.77
CA ALA A 133 -12.30 -6.17 1.25
C ALA A 133 -12.48 -7.19 0.12
N VAL A 134 -13.05 -6.80 -1.02
CA VAL A 134 -13.28 -7.66 -2.19
C VAL A 134 -11.97 -8.15 -2.80
N ALA A 135 -10.93 -7.31 -2.80
CA ALA A 135 -9.61 -7.69 -3.32
C ALA A 135 -8.99 -8.89 -2.59
N ARG A 136 -9.45 -9.18 -1.36
CA ARG A 136 -8.98 -10.33 -0.55
C ARG A 136 -9.81 -11.59 -0.77
N LYS A 137 -10.92 -11.50 -1.52
CA LYS A 137 -11.81 -12.63 -1.82
C LYS A 137 -11.27 -13.36 -3.04
N TRP A 138 -11.13 -14.68 -2.92
CA TRP A 138 -10.74 -15.54 -4.02
C TRP A 138 -11.36 -16.92 -3.81
N GLY A 139 -11.45 -17.70 -4.88
CA GLY A 139 -12.15 -18.98 -4.83
C GLY A 139 -12.20 -19.64 -6.19
N TYR A 140 -13.22 -20.45 -6.42
CA TYR A 140 -13.46 -21.06 -7.72
C TYR A 140 -14.95 -21.10 -8.04
N ALA A 141 -15.27 -21.01 -9.33
CA ALA A 141 -16.60 -21.23 -9.86
C ALA A 141 -16.69 -22.65 -10.46
N TYR A 142 -17.80 -23.32 -10.19
CA TYR A 142 -18.12 -24.67 -10.67
C TYR A 142 -19.58 -24.73 -11.13
N TYR A 143 -19.89 -25.63 -12.06
CA TYR A 143 -21.26 -25.82 -12.51
C TYR A 143 -22.01 -26.78 -11.57
N ASP A 144 -23.13 -26.34 -11.01
CA ASP A 144 -24.02 -27.19 -10.23
C ASP A 144 -25.14 -27.74 -11.14
N ALA A 145 -25.04 -29.02 -11.47
CA ALA A 145 -26.00 -29.72 -12.31
C ALA A 145 -27.42 -29.76 -11.72
N SER A 146 -27.57 -29.65 -10.40
CA SER A 146 -28.89 -29.69 -9.73
C SER A 146 -29.67 -28.39 -9.94
N SER A 147 -28.95 -27.27 -10.03
CA SER A 147 -29.55 -25.94 -10.21
C SER A 147 -29.34 -25.37 -11.61
N SER A 148 -28.65 -26.11 -12.49
CA SER A 148 -28.24 -25.72 -13.84
C SER A 148 -27.56 -24.35 -13.89
N LYS A 149 -26.80 -24.01 -12.84
CA LYS A 149 -26.16 -22.70 -12.66
C LYS A 149 -24.71 -22.87 -12.24
N TRP A 150 -23.87 -21.95 -12.68
CA TRP A 150 -22.56 -21.76 -12.08
C TRP A 150 -22.71 -21.20 -10.67
N LYS A 151 -21.92 -21.70 -9.73
CA LYS A 151 -21.83 -21.23 -8.36
C LYS A 151 -20.39 -20.94 -8.01
N ILE A 152 -20.17 -19.95 -7.16
CA ILE A 152 -18.85 -19.63 -6.62
C ILE A 152 -18.71 -20.26 -5.25
N LYS A 153 -17.55 -20.89 -5.01
CA LYS A 153 -17.11 -21.28 -3.68
C LYS A 153 -15.93 -20.40 -3.29
N SER A 154 -16.09 -19.61 -2.23
CA SER A 154 -14.97 -18.84 -1.67
C SER A 154 -13.97 -19.78 -0.99
N LEU A 155 -12.69 -19.49 -1.17
CA LEU A 155 -11.57 -20.06 -0.45
C LEU A 155 -10.95 -19.04 0.52
N ALA A 156 -11.39 -17.79 0.46
CA ALA A 156 -11.03 -16.75 1.41
C ALA A 156 -11.88 -16.84 2.70
N ILE A 157 -11.53 -16.02 3.68
CA ILE A 157 -12.26 -15.91 4.96
C ILE A 157 -13.70 -15.44 4.73
N GLU A 158 -13.90 -14.54 3.77
CA GLU A 158 -15.21 -13.98 3.44
C GLU A 158 -15.73 -14.54 2.12
N ASP A 159 -17.03 -14.79 2.05
CA ASP A 159 -17.70 -15.16 0.81
C ASP A 159 -17.93 -13.95 -0.11
N PHE A 160 -17.92 -14.20 -1.41
CA PHE A 160 -18.38 -13.24 -2.40
C PHE A 160 -19.84 -12.87 -2.13
N GLN A 161 -20.16 -11.59 -2.30
CA GLN A 161 -21.51 -11.04 -2.17
C GLN A 161 -21.99 -10.51 -3.53
N SER A 162 -23.30 -10.37 -3.68
CA SER A 162 -23.86 -9.71 -4.86
C SER A 162 -23.36 -8.27 -4.94
N GLY A 163 -22.82 -7.86 -6.10
CA GLY A 163 -22.20 -6.55 -6.28
C GLY A 163 -20.68 -6.51 -6.07
N ASP A 164 -20.07 -7.59 -5.57
CA ASP A 164 -18.62 -7.75 -5.58
C ASP A 164 -18.16 -8.01 -7.01
N TYR A 165 -17.29 -7.14 -7.55
CA TYR A 165 -16.70 -7.33 -8.86
C TYR A 165 -15.48 -8.22 -8.76
N TYR A 166 -15.48 -9.28 -9.56
CA TYR A 166 -14.41 -10.27 -9.63
C TYR A 166 -14.17 -10.69 -11.08
N ILE A 167 -13.02 -11.31 -11.32
CA ILE A 167 -12.68 -11.96 -12.58
C ILE A 167 -12.72 -13.47 -12.42
N ALA A 168 -13.00 -14.16 -13.51
CA ALA A 168 -12.87 -15.61 -13.60
C ALA A 168 -11.78 -15.98 -14.62
N LEU A 169 -10.85 -16.83 -14.20
CA LEU A 169 -9.77 -17.36 -15.03
C LEU A 169 -9.98 -18.86 -15.21
N THR A 170 -9.63 -19.41 -16.38
CA THR A 170 -9.57 -20.87 -16.53
C THR A 170 -8.56 -21.46 -15.54
N SER A 171 -8.84 -22.68 -15.05
CA SER A 171 -7.89 -23.43 -14.22
C SER A 171 -6.75 -24.06 -15.02
N ASP A 172 -6.71 -23.85 -16.34
CA ASP A 172 -5.67 -24.36 -17.22
C ASP A 172 -4.35 -23.57 -17.06
N THR A 173 -3.31 -24.06 -17.73
CA THR A 173 -1.99 -23.42 -17.72
C THR A 173 -1.99 -22.03 -18.35
N ASN A 174 -3.03 -21.63 -19.09
CA ASN A 174 -3.07 -20.35 -19.79
C ASN A 174 -3.81 -19.27 -18.98
N ARG A 175 -4.50 -19.64 -17.89
CA ARG A 175 -5.23 -18.70 -17.01
C ARG A 175 -5.99 -17.62 -17.79
N ARG A 176 -6.79 -18.08 -18.75
CA ARG A 176 -7.53 -17.24 -19.69
C ARG A 176 -8.64 -16.49 -18.99
N LEU A 177 -8.70 -15.18 -19.20
CA LEU A 177 -9.76 -14.34 -18.68
C LEU A 177 -11.10 -14.66 -19.36
N GLN A 178 -12.09 -15.03 -18.56
CA GLN A 178 -13.47 -15.24 -19.05
C GLN A 178 -14.29 -13.96 -19.05
N GLY A 179 -13.90 -12.96 -18.26
CA GLY A 179 -14.53 -11.66 -18.20
C GLY A 179 -14.64 -11.12 -16.78
N TYR A 180 -15.50 -10.10 -16.64
CA TYR A 180 -15.80 -9.40 -15.40
C TYR A 180 -17.19 -9.79 -14.94
N PHE A 181 -17.32 -10.13 -13.67
CA PHE A 181 -18.57 -10.63 -13.09
C PHE A 181 -18.87 -9.89 -11.79
N ASN A 182 -20.16 -9.76 -11.48
CA ASN A 182 -20.65 -9.17 -10.22
C ASN A 182 -21.82 -9.95 -9.60
N SER A 183 -22.04 -11.17 -10.08
CA SER A 183 -23.13 -12.07 -9.67
C SER A 183 -22.55 -13.31 -9.01
N LEU A 184 -23.26 -13.87 -8.04
CA LEU A 184 -22.93 -15.18 -7.43
C LEU A 184 -23.20 -16.37 -8.36
N PHE A 185 -23.93 -16.12 -9.44
CA PHE A 185 -24.25 -17.09 -10.49
C PHE A 185 -23.78 -16.56 -11.84
N PRO A 186 -22.46 -16.56 -12.12
CA PRO A 186 -21.95 -16.02 -13.37
C PRO A 186 -22.37 -16.87 -14.57
N SER A 187 -22.54 -16.26 -15.73
CA SER A 187 -22.71 -17.01 -16.98
C SER A 187 -21.33 -17.28 -17.58
N LEU A 188 -20.69 -18.38 -17.16
CA LEU A 188 -19.41 -18.81 -17.72
C LEU A 188 -19.65 -19.74 -18.91
N GLY A 189 -18.92 -19.51 -19.99
CA GLY A 189 -18.93 -20.39 -21.17
C GLY A 189 -18.00 -21.58 -20.92
N GLY A 190 -18.54 -22.80 -20.99
CA GLY A 190 -17.78 -24.02 -20.71
C GLY A 190 -18.68 -25.23 -20.53
N ALA A 191 -18.08 -26.42 -20.45
CA ALA A 191 -18.79 -27.64 -20.09
C ALA A 191 -19.09 -27.69 -18.59
N SER A 192 -20.04 -28.53 -18.18
CA SER A 192 -20.43 -28.70 -16.77
C SER A 192 -19.31 -29.25 -15.86
N GLY A 193 -18.21 -29.74 -16.43
CA GLY A 193 -17.03 -30.20 -15.68
C GLY A 193 -15.94 -29.14 -15.50
N ASP A 194 -16.07 -27.97 -16.12
CA ASP A 194 -15.03 -26.95 -16.07
C ASP A 194 -15.01 -26.24 -14.71
N VAL A 195 -13.82 -25.83 -14.29
CA VAL A 195 -13.60 -25.06 -13.06
C VAL A 195 -12.85 -23.78 -13.41
N TYR A 196 -13.30 -22.67 -12.83
CA TYR A 196 -12.67 -21.37 -13.04
C TYR A 196 -12.19 -20.80 -11.72
N LEU A 197 -10.98 -20.26 -11.68
CA LEU A 197 -10.46 -19.55 -10.52
C LEU A 197 -11.06 -18.15 -10.49
N THR A 198 -11.62 -17.74 -9.35
CA THR A 198 -12.26 -16.44 -9.19
C THR A 198 -11.44 -15.54 -8.27
N PHE A 199 -11.17 -14.31 -8.68
CA PHE A 199 -10.42 -13.32 -7.91
C PHE A 199 -11.18 -12.00 -7.82
N GLY A 200 -11.45 -11.55 -6.60
CA GLY A 200 -12.12 -10.27 -6.35
C GLY A 200 -11.22 -9.09 -6.69
N ILE A 201 -11.83 -8.04 -7.25
CA ILE A 201 -11.12 -6.84 -7.73
C ILE A 201 -11.63 -5.60 -7.01
N ASN A 202 -12.94 -5.35 -7.04
CA ASN A 202 -13.51 -4.10 -6.54
C ASN A 202 -15.00 -4.20 -6.15
N THR A 203 -15.57 -3.13 -5.62
CA THR A 203 -17.02 -3.01 -5.31
C THR A 203 -17.81 -2.25 -6.36
N SER A 204 -17.15 -1.82 -7.44
CA SER A 204 -17.76 -1.14 -8.59
C SER A 204 -17.15 -1.67 -9.88
N THR A 205 -17.74 -1.27 -11.02
CA THR A 205 -17.27 -1.65 -12.35
C THR A 205 -15.76 -1.55 -12.45
N SER A 206 -15.13 -2.69 -12.76
CA SER A 206 -13.69 -2.81 -12.83
C SER A 206 -13.20 -2.38 -14.20
N ARG A 207 -12.16 -1.56 -14.22
CA ARG A 207 -11.57 -0.99 -15.43
C ARG A 207 -10.47 -1.89 -15.99
N MET A 208 -9.85 -2.68 -15.13
CA MET A 208 -8.80 -3.66 -15.42
C MET A 208 -9.01 -4.94 -14.60
N PRO A 209 -8.50 -6.10 -15.06
CA PRO A 209 -8.77 -7.39 -14.42
C PRO A 209 -7.89 -7.67 -13.19
N PHE A 210 -7.23 -6.66 -12.64
CA PHE A 210 -6.31 -6.75 -11.51
C PHE A 210 -6.31 -5.42 -10.75
N ASN A 211 -5.69 -5.39 -9.56
CA ASN A 211 -5.35 -4.14 -8.90
C ASN A 211 -3.85 -3.83 -9.12
N ARG A 212 -3.50 -2.54 -9.10
CA ARG A 212 -2.12 -2.08 -9.31
C ARG A 212 -1.74 -1.10 -8.23
N VAL A 213 -0.48 -1.19 -7.81
CA VAL A 213 0.16 -0.25 -6.91
C VAL A 213 1.48 0.22 -7.48
N ASP A 214 1.74 1.53 -7.37
CA ASP A 214 2.95 2.18 -7.83
C ASP A 214 3.75 2.69 -6.63
N TYR A 215 5.03 2.33 -6.57
CA TYR A 215 6.00 2.83 -5.61
C TYR A 215 6.93 3.82 -6.30
N TYR A 216 7.00 5.04 -5.76
CA TYR A 216 7.85 6.10 -6.29
C TYR A 216 8.18 7.14 -5.21
N LEU A 217 9.27 7.85 -5.42
CA LEU A 217 9.62 9.01 -4.60
C LEU A 217 8.93 10.27 -5.10
N ARG A 218 8.44 11.07 -4.16
CA ARG A 218 7.92 12.41 -4.44
C ARG A 218 8.35 13.37 -3.35
N GLN A 219 8.62 14.60 -3.73
CA GLN A 219 8.89 15.64 -2.75
C GLN A 219 7.57 16.13 -2.16
N PRO A 220 7.39 16.07 -0.83
CA PRO A 220 6.21 16.64 -0.20
C PRO A 220 6.20 18.16 -0.36
N SER A 221 5.00 18.75 -0.41
CA SER A 221 4.84 20.21 -0.44
C SER A 221 5.40 20.88 0.83
N ILE A 222 5.43 20.13 1.94
CA ILE A 222 6.01 20.55 3.21
C ILE A 222 6.85 19.39 3.76
N PRO A 223 8.18 19.37 3.53
CA PRO A 223 9.03 18.31 4.07
C PRO A 223 9.07 18.39 5.59
N PRO A 224 9.09 17.24 6.31
CA PRO A 224 9.28 17.24 7.74
C PRO A 224 10.58 17.97 8.12
N LYS A 225 10.53 18.87 9.11
CA LYS A 225 11.69 19.70 9.52
C LYS A 225 12.93 18.89 9.95
N ARG A 226 12.75 17.61 10.25
CA ARG A 226 13.81 16.65 10.62
C ARG A 226 14.52 16.04 9.41
N CYS A 227 13.91 16.06 8.24
CA CYS A 227 14.45 15.48 7.03
C CYS A 227 15.40 16.47 6.34
N SER A 228 16.37 15.94 5.59
CA SER A 228 17.20 16.77 4.70
C SER A 228 16.31 17.47 3.66
N PRO A 229 16.58 18.74 3.29
CA PRO A 229 15.84 19.42 2.23
C PRO A 229 15.84 18.68 0.88
N ASN A 230 16.86 17.84 0.64
CA ASN A 230 17.04 17.04 -0.58
C ASN A 230 16.58 15.59 -0.38
N SER A 231 15.60 15.36 0.48
CA SER A 231 14.99 14.04 0.67
C SER A 231 13.52 14.06 0.25
N TYR A 232 13.00 12.86 0.03
CA TYR A 232 11.68 12.60 -0.51
C TYR A 232 10.89 11.72 0.44
N GLU A 233 9.61 11.58 0.13
CA GLU A 233 8.76 10.57 0.74
C GLU A 233 8.55 9.45 -0.27
N LEU A 234 8.66 8.21 0.19
CA LEU A 234 8.28 7.05 -0.59
C LEU A 234 6.76 6.91 -0.50
N TYR A 235 6.11 6.98 -1.65
CA TYR A 235 4.69 6.78 -1.77
C TYR A 235 4.39 5.39 -2.30
N ARG A 236 3.35 4.81 -1.73
CA ARG A 236 2.62 3.68 -2.28
C ARG A 236 1.31 4.23 -2.84
N ALA A 237 1.09 4.13 -4.14
CA ALA A 237 -0.11 4.66 -4.77
C ALA A 237 -0.95 3.57 -5.42
N GLU A 238 -2.17 3.37 -4.93
CA GLU A 238 -3.12 2.44 -5.54
C GLU A 238 -3.75 3.08 -6.79
N ILE A 239 -3.90 2.31 -7.87
CA ILE A 239 -4.63 2.77 -9.04
C ILE A 239 -6.13 2.56 -8.82
N ASN A 240 -6.88 3.65 -8.88
CA ASN A 240 -8.33 3.64 -8.73
C ASN A 240 -9.00 2.99 -9.95
N GLN A 241 -9.83 1.98 -9.70
CA GLN A 241 -10.61 1.30 -10.75
C GLN A 241 -11.62 2.23 -11.45
N GLY A 242 -12.08 3.30 -10.81
CA GLY A 242 -13.08 4.20 -11.40
C GLY A 242 -12.51 5.13 -12.48
N ASP A 243 -11.37 5.76 -12.23
CA ASP A 243 -10.80 6.80 -13.09
C ASP A 243 -9.38 6.48 -13.59
N GLY A 244 -8.74 5.43 -13.07
CA GLY A 244 -7.36 5.06 -13.38
C GLY A 244 -6.31 5.97 -12.73
N LYS A 245 -6.69 6.87 -11.82
CA LYS A 245 -5.74 7.78 -11.15
C LYS A 245 -5.10 7.14 -9.93
N ARG A 246 -3.95 7.69 -9.51
CA ARG A 246 -3.24 7.30 -8.29
C ARG A 246 -3.96 7.82 -7.05
N SER A 247 -4.11 6.94 -6.06
CA SER A 247 -4.47 7.26 -4.68
C SER A 247 -3.24 7.04 -3.80
N GLU A 248 -2.55 8.13 -3.47
CA GLU A 248 -1.27 8.13 -2.76
C GLU A 248 -1.41 7.84 -1.27
N GLN A 249 -0.51 7.01 -0.74
CA GLN A 249 -0.31 6.75 0.68
C GLN A 249 1.19 6.88 0.97
N PRO A 250 1.62 7.86 1.78
CA PRO A 250 3.02 7.95 2.19
C PRO A 250 3.36 6.77 3.11
N ILE A 251 4.50 6.11 2.87
CA ILE A 251 4.92 4.93 3.65
C ILE A 251 6.27 5.10 4.34
N LEU A 252 7.11 6.04 3.87
CA LEU A 252 8.41 6.31 4.49
C LEU A 252 8.87 7.75 4.23
N ASP A 253 9.23 8.44 5.31
CA ASP A 253 9.79 9.80 5.29
C ASP A 253 11.31 9.79 5.09
N CYS A 254 11.85 10.94 4.67
CA CYS A 254 13.28 11.23 4.57
C CYS A 254 14.07 10.25 3.68
N VAL A 255 13.47 9.74 2.61
CA VAL A 255 14.11 8.80 1.67
C VAL A 255 14.94 9.58 0.65
N LYS A 256 16.22 9.24 0.52
CA LYS A 256 17.10 9.90 -0.45
C LYS A 256 16.97 9.29 -1.84
N ASP A 257 16.90 7.98 -1.92
CA ASP A 257 16.94 7.24 -3.17
C ASP A 257 16.18 5.91 -3.01
N PHE A 258 15.53 5.47 -4.09
CA PHE A 258 14.81 4.21 -4.19
C PHE A 258 15.27 3.50 -5.47
N GLN A 259 15.81 2.31 -5.32
CA GLN A 259 16.45 1.55 -6.39
C GLN A 259 15.87 0.14 -6.40
N VAL A 260 15.62 -0.39 -7.59
CA VAL A 260 14.96 -1.67 -7.81
C VAL A 260 15.84 -2.50 -8.73
N ALA A 261 16.37 -3.60 -8.20
CA ALA A 261 17.15 -4.55 -8.96
C ALA A 261 16.57 -5.95 -8.81
N PHE A 262 16.42 -6.65 -9.93
CA PHE A 262 16.11 -8.07 -9.94
C PHE A 262 17.41 -8.84 -10.10
N GLY A 263 17.65 -9.81 -9.23
CA GLY A 263 18.72 -10.79 -9.44
C GLY A 263 18.38 -11.64 -10.67
N LEU A 264 19.37 -11.90 -11.52
CA LEU A 264 19.30 -12.98 -12.49
C LEU A 264 19.53 -14.28 -11.71
N ASP A 265 18.59 -15.22 -11.82
CA ASP A 265 18.82 -16.64 -11.55
C ASP A 265 19.07 -17.34 -12.89
#